data_AF-W1PKM1-F1
#
_entry.id   AF-W1PKM1-F1
#
_cell.length_a   1.000
_cell.length_b   1.000
_cell.length_c   1.000
_cell.angle_alpha   90.00
_cell.angle_beta   90.00
_cell.angle_gamma   90.00
#
_symmetry.space_group_name_H-M   'P 1'
#
loop_
_entity.id
_entity.type
_entity.pdbx_description
1 polymer ?
#
loop_
_entity_poly.entity_id
_entity_poly.type
_entity_poly.pdbx_seq_one_letter_code
_entity_poly.pdbx_strand_id
1 'polypeptide(L)'
;MEVYGKLMNAAESSNVIYLSSILNQEEAIPSHKCDRRCQNEHMCANIYRCKLTGLTHICDKNCNQRIVYDNHSSFCRVSGQIFPLTPAEEQAVRGVRRRLEGGENTDGCAFKRRRDARLHPSPFERSFTAMSPICSQMGDGMDMS
;
A
#
# COMPACT_ATOMS: atom_id res chain seq x y z
N MET A 1 40.55 0.70 21.69
CA MET A 1 39.28 0.29 22.32
C MET A 1 38.27 1.39 22.06
N GLU A 2 37.05 1.01 21.69
CA GLU A 2 36.12 1.81 20.90
C GLU A 2 35.64 3.10 21.57
N VAL A 3 35.35 4.13 20.76
CA VAL A 3 34.36 5.15 21.13
C VAL A 3 33.33 5.18 20.00
N TYR A 4 32.39 4.24 20.11
CA TYR A 4 31.22 4.15 19.25
C TYR A 4 30.36 5.39 19.53
N GLY A 5 30.47 6.38 18.64
CA GLY A 5 29.67 7.59 18.64
C GLY A 5 28.21 7.25 18.43
N LYS A 6 27.51 7.07 19.54
CA LYS A 6 26.06 6.89 19.63
C LYS A 6 25.39 8.19 19.20
N LEU A 7 25.29 8.41 17.90
CA LEU A 7 24.37 9.39 17.33
C LEU A 7 22.97 8.83 17.54
N MET A 8 22.33 9.32 18.58
CA MET A 8 20.89 9.21 18.78
C MET A 8 20.22 9.79 17.53
N ASN A 9 19.81 8.90 16.63
CA ASN A 9 19.00 9.27 15.47
C ASN A 9 17.67 9.76 16.01
N ALA A 10 17.55 11.09 16.18
CA ALA A 10 16.27 11.75 16.26
C ALA A 10 15.46 11.24 15.06
N ALA A 11 14.37 10.53 15.37
CA ALA A 11 13.38 10.11 14.42
C ALA A 11 12.70 11.37 13.86
N GLU A 12 13.37 12.05 12.93
CA GLU A 12 12.64 12.79 11.91
C GLU A 12 11.77 11.73 11.24
N SER A 13 10.46 11.86 11.40
CA SER A 13 9.44 11.15 10.64
C SER A 13 9.57 11.57 9.18
N SER A 14 10.65 11.13 8.53
CA SER A 14 10.81 11.32 7.10
C SER A 14 9.69 10.53 6.45
N ASN A 15 8.82 11.23 5.70
CA ASN A 15 7.71 10.65 4.91
C ASN A 15 8.22 9.75 3.76
N VAL A 16 9.34 9.07 3.98
CA VAL A 16 10.12 8.30 3.01
C VAL A 16 9.85 6.84 3.26
N ILE A 17 9.19 6.19 2.31
CA ILE A 17 8.89 4.77 2.37
C ILE A 17 9.89 4.05 1.47
N TYR A 18 10.80 3.30 2.08
CA TYR A 18 11.75 2.46 1.35
C TYR A 18 11.06 1.24 0.78
N LEU A 19 11.38 0.92 -0.48
CA LEU A 19 10.77 -0.22 -1.15
C LEU A 19 11.17 -1.55 -0.47
N SER A 20 12.41 -1.64 0.01
CA SER A 20 12.90 -2.80 0.78
C SER A 20 12.09 -3.06 2.05
N SER A 21 11.64 -2.01 2.75
CA SER A 21 10.80 -2.15 3.95
C SER A 21 9.41 -2.72 3.60
N ILE A 22 8.82 -2.33 2.47
CA ILE A 22 7.53 -2.85 2.01
C ILE A 22 7.66 -4.33 1.59
N LEU A 23 8.77 -4.67 0.93
CA LEU A 23 9.03 -6.01 0.43
C LEU A 23 9.57 -6.97 1.50
N ASN A 24 9.74 -6.53 2.75
CA ASN A 24 10.35 -7.30 3.84
C ASN A 24 11.77 -7.80 3.51
N GLN A 25 12.54 -6.97 2.80
CA GLN A 25 13.92 -7.24 2.38
C GLN A 25 14.94 -6.46 3.23
N GLU A 26 14.55 -5.98 4.41
CA GLU A 26 15.50 -5.30 5.30
C GLU A 26 16.46 -6.33 5.91
N GLU A 27 17.75 -6.07 5.73
CA GLU A 27 18.81 -6.84 6.36
C GLU A 27 18.76 -6.62 7.88
N ALA A 28 19.13 -7.66 8.65
CA ALA A 28 19.12 -7.62 10.12
C ALA A 28 20.06 -6.55 10.70
N ILE A 29 20.99 -6.04 9.90
CA ILE A 29 21.96 -5.02 10.29
C ILE A 29 21.53 -3.70 9.65
N PRO A 30 21.35 -2.62 10.43
CA PRO A 30 21.00 -1.31 9.88
C PRO A 30 22.14 -0.80 9.00
N SER A 31 21.97 -0.95 7.69
CA SER A 31 22.86 -0.37 6.68
C SER A 31 22.61 1.13 6.57
N HIS A 32 23.66 1.89 6.26
CA HIS A 32 23.55 3.32 5.99
C HIS A 32 22.54 3.61 4.86
N LYS A 33 21.48 4.35 5.20
CA LYS A 33 20.54 4.88 4.22
C LYS A 33 20.96 6.29 3.81
N CYS A 34 21.56 6.44 2.63
CA CYS A 34 21.91 7.75 2.07
C CYS A 34 20.73 8.70 2.02
N ASP A 35 21.00 9.92 2.43
CA ASP A 35 20.06 11.03 2.47
C ASP A 35 20.66 12.28 1.82
N ARG A 36 19.97 13.42 1.98
CA ARG A 36 20.41 14.71 1.43
C ARG A 36 21.71 15.23 2.07
N ARG A 37 22.14 14.68 3.20
CA ARG A 37 23.37 15.06 3.91
C ARG A 37 24.58 14.30 3.37
N CYS A 38 24.35 13.23 2.61
CA CYS A 38 25.39 12.46 1.97
C CYS A 38 25.91 13.16 0.71
N GLN A 39 27.22 13.26 0.59
CA GLN A 39 27.86 13.64 -0.67
C GLN A 39 28.14 12.37 -1.48
N ASN A 40 27.34 12.10 -2.50
CA ASN A 40 27.49 10.94 -3.37
C ASN A 40 28.29 11.30 -4.61
N GLU A 41 29.36 10.56 -4.88
CA GLU A 41 30.22 10.69 -6.05
C GLU A 41 29.85 9.63 -7.09
N HIS A 42 29.59 10.04 -8.32
CA HIS A 42 29.42 9.11 -9.43
C HIS A 42 30.79 8.57 -9.85
N MET A 43 30.94 7.25 -9.87
CA MET A 43 32.21 6.61 -10.23
C MET A 43 32.21 6.18 -11.70
N CYS A 44 31.31 5.26 -12.06
CA CYS A 44 31.13 4.78 -13.43
C CYS A 44 29.79 4.06 -13.56
N ALA A 45 29.20 4.00 -14.77
CA ALA A 45 27.94 3.30 -15.03
C ALA A 45 26.84 3.65 -14.00
N ASN A 46 26.30 2.65 -13.29
CA ASN A 46 25.33 2.81 -12.21
C ASN A 46 25.97 2.78 -10.81
N ILE A 47 27.28 2.97 -10.70
CA ILE A 47 28.05 2.88 -9.45
C ILE A 47 28.30 4.28 -8.88
N TYR A 48 27.95 4.44 -7.60
CA TYR A 48 28.12 5.68 -6.84
C TYR A 48 28.82 5.38 -5.52
N ARG A 49 29.59 6.32 -4.99
CA ARG A 49 30.26 6.20 -3.69
C ARG A 49 29.81 7.32 -2.75
N CYS A 50 29.30 6.96 -1.58
CA CYS A 50 29.02 7.94 -0.52
C CYS A 50 30.34 8.37 0.12
N LYS A 51 30.71 9.65 0.02
CA LYS A 51 31.96 10.17 0.62
C LYS A 51 31.94 10.15 2.15
N LEU A 52 30.75 10.21 2.75
CA LEU A 52 30.59 10.26 4.21
C LEU A 52 30.83 8.91 4.88
N THR A 53 30.35 7.81 4.28
CA THR A 53 30.51 6.45 4.83
C THR A 53 31.55 5.61 4.08
N GLY A 54 31.95 6.05 2.89
CA GLY A 54 32.79 5.26 1.98
C GLY A 54 32.06 4.14 1.25
N LEU A 55 30.76 3.93 1.51
CA LEU A 55 29.98 2.85 0.92
C LEU A 55 29.76 3.06 -0.58
N THR A 56 29.82 1.95 -1.32
CA THR A 56 29.55 1.93 -2.77
C THR A 56 28.14 1.43 -3.02
N HIS A 57 27.40 2.15 -3.83
CA HIS A 57 26.02 1.87 -4.22
C HIS A 57 25.98 1.48 -5.69
N ILE A 58 25.36 0.33 -5.98
CA ILE A 58 24.96 -0.06 -7.32
C ILE A 58 23.49 0.37 -7.47
N CYS A 59 23.27 1.42 -8.26
CA CYS A 59 21.98 2.07 -8.41
C CYS A 59 21.23 1.51 -9.62
N ASP A 60 20.70 0.29 -9.48
CA ASP A 60 19.82 -0.33 -10.46
C ASP A 60 18.41 -0.62 -9.87
N LYS A 61 17.63 -1.45 -10.57
CA LYS A 61 16.32 -1.92 -10.12
C LYS A 61 16.35 -2.67 -8.78
N ASN A 62 17.48 -3.21 -8.36
CA ASN A 62 17.61 -3.96 -7.10
C ASN A 62 18.19 -3.09 -5.97
N CYS A 63 18.41 -1.79 -6.20
CA CYS A 63 18.99 -0.90 -5.22
C CYS A 63 18.08 -0.75 -3.97
N ASN A 64 18.61 -1.11 -2.80
CA ASN A 64 17.91 -0.99 -1.51
C ASN A 64 17.70 0.46 -1.03
N GLN A 65 18.31 1.42 -1.71
CA GLN A 65 18.14 2.86 -1.50
C GLN A 65 16.96 3.46 -2.31
N ARG A 66 16.18 2.61 -3.00
CA ARG A 66 14.95 3.00 -3.71
C ARG A 66 13.82 3.32 -2.71
N ILE A 67 13.17 4.44 -2.94
CA ILE A 67 11.98 4.89 -2.21
C ILE A 67 10.79 4.94 -3.16
N VAL A 68 9.58 4.76 -2.64
CA VAL A 68 8.35 4.93 -3.42
C VAL A 68 8.21 6.41 -3.78
N TYR A 69 8.04 6.71 -5.08
CA TYR A 69 7.88 8.07 -5.57
C TYR A 69 6.43 8.36 -5.95
N ASP A 70 5.86 7.53 -6.82
CA ASP A 70 4.44 7.59 -7.21
C ASP A 70 3.77 6.20 -7.13
N ASN A 71 2.69 5.97 -7.89
CA ASN A 71 1.96 4.70 -7.91
C ASN A 71 2.63 3.60 -8.75
N HIS A 72 3.51 3.99 -9.67
CA HIS A 72 4.09 3.17 -10.73
C HIS A 72 5.61 3.30 -10.79
N SER A 73 6.20 4.16 -9.96
CA SER A 73 7.62 4.45 -9.98
C SER A 73 8.22 4.59 -8.58
N SER A 74 9.52 4.37 -8.57
CA SER A 74 10.40 4.49 -7.41
C SER A 74 11.60 5.34 -7.77
N PHE A 75 12.23 5.92 -6.78
CA PHE A 75 13.35 6.83 -6.94
C PHE A 75 14.54 6.37 -6.11
N CYS A 76 15.72 6.24 -6.70
CA CYS A 76 16.95 5.98 -5.93
C CYS A 76 17.50 7.30 -5.39
N ARG A 77 17.63 7.40 -4.07
CA ARG A 77 18.14 8.63 -3.41
C ARG A 77 19.61 8.93 -3.70
N VAL A 78 20.37 7.92 -4.13
CA VAL A 78 21.81 8.06 -4.42
C VAL A 78 22.04 8.56 -5.83
N SER A 79 21.50 7.86 -6.83
CA SER A 79 21.69 8.22 -8.25
C SER A 79 20.71 9.28 -8.77
N GLY A 80 19.59 9.48 -8.07
CA GLY A 80 18.49 10.33 -8.54
C GLY A 80 17.66 9.69 -9.67
N GLN A 81 17.90 8.43 -10.00
CA GLN A 81 17.20 7.76 -11.09
C GLN A 81 15.81 7.27 -10.67
N ILE A 82 14.88 7.34 -11.60
CA ILE A 82 13.52 6.82 -11.46
C ILE A 82 13.46 5.44 -12.13
N PHE A 83 12.87 4.48 -11.44
CA PHE A 83 12.66 3.12 -11.91
C PHE A 83 11.17 2.78 -11.87
N PRO A 84 10.61 2.19 -12.95
CA PRO A 84 9.24 1.68 -12.92
C PRO A 84 9.14 0.56 -11.87
N LEU A 85 8.01 0.53 -11.17
CA LEU A 85 7.68 -0.56 -10.27
C LEU A 85 7.33 -1.81 -11.07
N THR A 86 7.76 -2.96 -10.59
CA THR A 86 7.25 -4.25 -11.08
C THR A 86 5.81 -4.46 -10.60
N PRO A 87 5.01 -5.32 -11.26
CA PRO A 87 3.63 -5.58 -10.83
C PRO A 87 3.52 -6.03 -9.36
N ALA A 88 4.50 -6.80 -8.87
CA ALA A 88 4.56 -7.23 -7.48
C ALA A 88 4.84 -6.06 -6.52
N GLU A 89 5.77 -5.16 -6.89
CA GLU A 89 6.06 -3.94 -6.15
C GLU A 89 4.84 -3.01 -6.11
N GLU A 90 4.15 -2.81 -7.23
CA GLU A 90 2.93 -1.99 -7.28
C GLU A 90 1.83 -2.52 -6.36
N GLN A 91 1.60 -3.84 -6.36
CA GLN A 91 0.62 -4.46 -5.48
C GLN A 91 0.98 -4.27 -4.00
N ALA A 92 2.26 -4.38 -3.65
CA ALA A 92 2.75 -4.17 -2.30
C ALA A 92 2.58 -2.70 -1.87
N VAL A 93 2.93 -1.74 -2.73
CA VAL A 93 2.76 -0.29 -2.49
C VAL A 93 1.30 0.09 -2.30
N ARG A 94 0.37 -0.47 -3.10
CA ARG A 94 -1.09 -0.26 -2.91
C ARG A 94 -1.57 -0.73 -1.54
N GLY A 95 -1.00 -1.80 -1.00
CA GLY A 95 -1.30 -2.30 0.33
C GLY A 95 -0.93 -1.32 1.45
N VAL A 96 0.20 -0.62 1.30
CA VAL A 96 0.72 0.34 2.28
C VAL A 96 -0.11 1.62 2.31
N ARG A 97 -0.52 2.16 1.17
CA ARG A 97 -1.32 3.40 1.12
C ARG A 97 -2.68 3.25 1.81
N ARG A 98 -3.33 2.08 1.68
CA ARG A 98 -4.58 1.79 2.42
C ARG A 98 -4.41 1.80 3.95
N ARG A 99 -3.19 1.58 4.46
CA ARG A 99 -2.87 1.67 5.89
C ARG A 99 -2.59 3.11 6.32
N LEU A 100 -2.06 3.95 5.43
CA LEU A 100 -1.73 5.35 5.74
C LEU A 100 -2.94 6.29 5.60
N GLU A 101 -3.83 6.05 4.64
CA GLU A 101 -5.07 6.83 4.44
C GLU A 101 -6.16 6.48 5.49
N GLY A 102 -6.05 5.31 6.12
CA GLY A 102 -6.82 4.94 7.30
C GLY A 102 -6.06 5.30 8.57
N GLY A 103 -5.94 6.60 8.85
CA GLY A 103 -5.24 7.10 10.04
C GLY A 103 -5.63 6.34 11.31
N GLU A 104 -4.61 5.96 12.10
CA GLU A 104 -4.64 5.68 13.55
C GLU A 104 -5.99 5.29 14.15
N ASN A 105 -6.62 4.24 13.62
CA ASN A 105 -7.79 3.65 14.26
C ASN A 105 -7.55 2.16 14.51
N THR A 106 -6.50 1.88 15.29
CA THR A 106 -6.37 0.62 16.03
C THR A 106 -7.29 0.63 17.25
N ASP A 107 -8.59 0.80 17.01
CA ASP A 107 -9.66 0.37 17.91
C ASP A 107 -10.87 -0.04 17.07
N GLY A 108 -10.63 -1.01 16.17
CA GLY A 108 -11.61 -1.50 15.21
C GLY A 108 -11.67 -3.02 15.17
N CYS A 109 -11.80 -3.65 16.33
CA CYS A 109 -12.42 -4.97 16.55
C CYS A 109 -12.37 -5.96 15.36
N ALA A 110 -11.25 -6.70 15.24
CA ALA A 110 -11.15 -7.88 14.37
C ALA A 110 -11.76 -9.15 15.00
N PHE A 111 -12.76 -9.03 15.88
CA PHE A 111 -13.46 -10.14 16.49
C PHE A 111 -14.98 -9.92 16.43
N LYS A 112 -15.60 -10.28 15.29
CA LYS A 112 -16.96 -10.86 15.19
C LYS A 112 -17.41 -10.93 13.72
N ARG A 113 -16.94 -11.95 13.00
CA ARG A 113 -17.70 -12.50 11.86
C ARG A 113 -17.69 -14.03 11.88
N ARG A 114 -18.20 -14.57 12.99
CA ARG A 114 -19.15 -15.69 12.90
C ARG A 114 -20.49 -15.17 13.41
N ARG A 115 -21.27 -14.61 12.50
CA ARG A 115 -22.72 -14.54 12.69
C ARG A 115 -23.28 -15.23 11.46
N ASP A 116 -24.00 -16.31 11.71
CA ASP A 116 -24.61 -17.17 10.71
C ASP A 116 -25.19 -16.35 9.56
N ALA A 117 -24.87 -16.77 8.35
CA ALA A 117 -25.49 -16.28 7.14
C ALA A 117 -26.98 -16.65 7.17
N ARG A 118 -27.81 -15.82 7.80
CA ARG A 118 -29.19 -15.67 7.34
C ARG A 118 -29.12 -14.65 6.21
N LEU A 119 -29.14 -15.20 4.99
CA LEU A 119 -29.30 -14.48 3.74
C LEU A 119 -30.55 -13.61 3.84
N HIS A 120 -30.39 -12.35 4.26
CA HIS A 120 -31.45 -11.37 4.14
C HIS A 120 -31.36 -10.80 2.72
N PRO A 121 -32.41 -10.93 1.91
CA PRO A 121 -32.43 -10.34 0.58
C PRO A 121 -32.31 -8.82 0.70
N SER A 122 -31.65 -8.24 -0.31
CA SER A 122 -31.38 -6.82 -0.41
C SER A 122 -32.68 -5.99 -0.34
N PRO A 123 -32.68 -4.81 0.30
CA PRO A 123 -33.85 -3.92 0.32
C PRO A 123 -34.42 -3.60 -1.07
N PHE A 124 -33.60 -3.70 -2.12
CA PHE A 124 -34.01 -3.49 -3.51
C PHE A 124 -34.88 -4.60 -4.12
N GLU A 125 -34.86 -5.82 -3.56
CA GLU A 125 -35.62 -6.97 -4.11
C GLU A 125 -37.05 -7.07 -3.57
N ARG A 126 -37.42 -6.23 -2.59
CA ARG A 126 -38.76 -6.24 -1.97
C ARG A 126 -39.87 -5.67 -2.85
N SER A 127 -39.55 -5.02 -3.96
CA SER A 127 -40.54 -4.36 -4.81
C SER A 127 -41.27 -5.31 -5.77
N PHE A 128 -40.79 -6.54 -5.98
CA PHE A 128 -41.35 -7.47 -6.97
C PHE A 128 -42.21 -8.59 -6.37
N THR A 129 -42.31 -8.70 -5.04
CA THR A 129 -43.05 -9.76 -4.35
C THR A 129 -44.40 -9.32 -3.77
N ALA A 130 -44.82 -8.07 -4.01
CA ALA A 130 -46.09 -7.52 -3.52
C ALA A 130 -47.15 -7.35 -4.63
N MET A 131 -47.29 -8.32 -5.54
CA MET A 131 -48.45 -8.43 -6.41
C MET A 131 -49.11 -9.80 -6.25
N SER A 132 -50.11 -9.86 -5.38
CA SER A 132 -51.09 -10.95 -5.36
C SER A 132 -52.07 -10.79 -6.53
N PRO A 133 -52.52 -11.88 -7.17
CA PRO A 133 -53.53 -11.80 -8.24
C PRO A 133 -54.84 -11.26 -7.66
N ILE A 134 -55.43 -10.28 -8.35
CA ILE A 134 -56.77 -9.79 -8.02
C ILE A 134 -57.75 -10.90 -8.42
N CYS A 135 -58.25 -11.64 -7.43
CA CYS A 135 -59.40 -12.52 -7.61
C CYS A 135 -60.63 -11.65 -7.89
N SER A 136 -61.06 -11.56 -9.14
CA SER A 136 -62.41 -11.08 -9.48
C SER A 136 -63.40 -12.23 -9.30
N GLN A 137 -64.25 -12.08 -8.29
CA GLN A 137 -65.39 -12.93 -7.99
C GLN A 137 -66.50 -12.73 -9.04
N MET A 138 -67.22 -13.82 -9.34
CA MET A 138 -68.35 -13.95 -10.27
C MET A 138 -69.32 -12.75 -10.29
N GLY A 139 -69.74 -12.32 -11.48
CA GLY A 139 -70.81 -11.35 -11.70
C GLY A 139 -71.52 -11.61 -13.04
N ASP A 140 -72.84 -11.49 -13.00
CA ASP A 140 -73.87 -12.12 -13.83
C ASP A 140 -73.86 -11.86 -15.35
N GLY A 141 -74.51 -12.78 -16.07
CA GLY A 141 -74.58 -12.85 -17.53
C GLY A 141 -75.31 -11.68 -18.21
N MET A 142 -74.90 -11.41 -19.45
CA MET A 142 -75.62 -10.53 -20.37
C MET A 142 -76.38 -11.37 -21.40
N ASP A 143 -77.71 -11.30 -21.32
CA ASP A 143 -78.65 -11.79 -22.31
C ASP A 143 -78.49 -10.98 -23.61
N MET A 144 -78.55 -11.66 -24.75
CA MET A 144 -78.40 -11.10 -26.08
C MET A 144 -79.75 -11.15 -26.79
N SER A 145 -80.43 -10.00 -26.83
CA SER A 145 -81.55 -9.71 -27.74
C SER A 145 -81.69 -8.22 -27.96
#